data_AF-A0A2N1MDZ2-F1
#
_entry.id   AF-A0A2N1MDZ2-F1
#
_cell.length_a   1.000
_cell.length_b   1.000
_cell.length_c   1.000
_cell.angle_alpha   90.00
_cell.angle_beta   90.00
_cell.angle_gamma   90.00
#
_symmetry.space_group_name_H-M   'P 1'
#
loop_
_entity.id
_entity.type
_entity.pdbx_description
1 polymer ?
#
loop_
_entity_poly.entity_id
_entity_poly.type
_entity_poly.pdbx_seq_one_letter_code
_entity_poly.pdbx_strand_id
1 'polypeptide(L)'
;MKKFKRIFSRKKAKGESTIITPASETVNVEAVNVEGNAEGTSTNTKQNITPFILETPPETVDSLRAYEKDTDEAQRFLDRMGNDFRWPTSMPQNTRDQVFWVFTDNDVTEDDQEYALNCIYFYNSLDNGMFDEHKQDWVLVYKQSVVEYGEKKSNKQRSDLDREMPGALYLPVDSLLRGEFLNPKIPAARAVLSQRSAGGGEYMIQVRVKRVGDENTNFITLAYRFNDTKNRNKLYKTVIDTGAPETILPYEVRSYLGTGWERQAVVAPGYGAPANLFLATDPFQVSIGDDNNWSRWVQTNTLRVWERKAGDQVDSSLIGNDVLDQFTYVHRSGGGLFFLNQRHEGPLSAYLDNLSP
;
A
#
# COMPACT_ATOMS: atom_id res chain seq x y z
N MET A 1 -26.03 5.83 -25.11
CA MET A 1 -24.56 5.78 -25.25
C MET A 1 -24.07 4.36 -25.03
N LYS A 2 -23.55 3.71 -26.08
CA LYS A 2 -22.93 2.37 -25.97
C LYS A 2 -21.44 2.56 -25.60
N LYS A 3 -20.99 1.95 -24.50
CA LYS A 3 -19.58 1.89 -24.12
C LYS A 3 -18.84 0.99 -25.13
N PHE A 4 -17.87 1.54 -25.87
CA PHE A 4 -17.06 0.75 -26.81
C PHE A 4 -15.82 0.18 -26.12
N LYS A 5 -15.67 -1.15 -26.23
CA LYS A 5 -14.54 -1.94 -25.71
C LYS A 5 -13.35 -1.85 -26.66
N ARG A 6 -12.17 -1.75 -26.04
CA ARG A 6 -10.80 -1.85 -26.57
C ARG A 6 -10.68 -2.84 -27.75
N ILE A 7 -10.29 -2.36 -28.93
CA ILE A 7 -10.00 -3.20 -30.11
C ILE A 7 -8.48 -3.43 -30.18
N PHE A 8 -8.04 -4.68 -30.02
CA PHE A 8 -6.66 -5.09 -30.34
C PHE A 8 -6.66 -5.95 -31.59
N SER A 9 -5.87 -5.57 -32.59
CA SER A 9 -5.47 -6.44 -33.70
C SER A 9 -4.20 -7.19 -33.31
N ARG A 10 -4.29 -8.51 -33.08
CA ARG A 10 -3.12 -9.40 -32.94
C ARG A 10 -2.84 -10.08 -34.27
N LYS A 11 -1.75 -9.69 -34.95
CA LYS A 11 -1.09 -10.58 -35.91
C LYS A 11 -0.34 -11.65 -35.11
N LYS A 12 -0.72 -12.93 -35.29
CA LYS A 12 -0.01 -14.10 -34.72
C LYS A 12 1.34 -14.26 -35.42
N ALA A 13 2.44 -14.21 -34.66
CA ALA A 13 3.69 -14.86 -35.03
C ALA A 13 3.80 -16.16 -34.22
N LYS A 14 3.98 -17.28 -34.93
CA LYS A 14 4.28 -18.60 -34.36
C LYS A 14 5.73 -18.58 -33.84
N GLY A 15 5.91 -18.86 -32.56
CA GLY A 15 7.20 -19.21 -31.96
C GLY A 15 6.93 -20.27 -30.90
N GLU A 16 7.51 -21.45 -31.09
CA GLU A 16 7.35 -22.62 -30.23
C GLU A 16 7.96 -22.36 -28.84
N SER A 17 7.22 -22.72 -27.80
CA SER A 17 7.66 -22.65 -26.40
C SER A 17 8.04 -24.06 -25.95
N THR A 18 9.33 -24.27 -25.70
CA THR A 18 9.84 -25.47 -25.02
C THR A 18 9.74 -25.22 -23.52
N ILE A 19 8.83 -25.93 -22.86
CA ILE A 19 8.68 -25.94 -21.40
C ILE A 19 9.68 -26.96 -20.85
N ILE A 20 10.63 -26.49 -20.03
CA ILE A 20 11.50 -27.36 -19.22
C ILE A 20 10.95 -27.32 -17.79
N THR A 21 10.46 -28.46 -17.31
CA THR A 21 10.03 -28.69 -15.92
C THR A 21 11.25 -29.09 -15.09
N PRO A 22 11.53 -28.48 -13.92
CA PRO A 22 12.48 -29.05 -12.98
C PRO A 22 11.81 -30.14 -12.14
N ALA A 23 12.53 -31.26 -11.99
CA ALA A 23 12.13 -32.43 -11.24
C ALA A 23 12.01 -32.15 -9.73
N SER A 24 10.99 -32.73 -9.10
CA SER A 24 10.84 -32.79 -7.65
C SER A 24 11.80 -33.85 -7.08
N GLU A 25 12.78 -33.42 -6.29
CA GLU A 25 13.54 -34.32 -5.43
C GLU A 25 12.78 -34.54 -4.12
N THR A 26 12.27 -35.76 -3.95
CA THR A 26 11.77 -36.29 -2.69
C THR A 26 12.96 -36.75 -1.84
N VAL A 27 13.18 -36.11 -0.69
CA VAL A 27 14.09 -36.63 0.34
C VAL A 27 13.26 -37.36 1.39
N ASN A 28 13.35 -38.69 1.37
CA ASN A 28 12.96 -39.56 2.46
C ASN A 28 14.01 -39.45 3.57
N VAL A 29 13.58 -39.24 4.81
CA VAL A 29 14.41 -39.56 5.98
C VAL A 29 13.62 -40.46 6.92
N GLU A 30 14.25 -41.59 7.20
CA GLU A 30 13.75 -42.79 7.84
C GLU A 30 13.35 -42.60 9.30
N ALA A 31 12.25 -43.27 9.68
CA ALA A 31 11.87 -43.50 11.06
C ALA A 31 12.84 -44.51 11.70
N VAL A 32 13.50 -44.12 12.79
CA VAL A 32 14.24 -45.05 13.65
C VAL A 32 13.32 -45.49 14.79
N ASN A 33 12.80 -46.71 14.67
CA ASN A 33 12.20 -47.45 15.78
C ASN A 33 13.31 -48.08 16.62
N VAL A 34 13.27 -47.89 17.94
CA VAL A 34 13.91 -48.79 18.90
C VAL A 34 12.88 -49.12 19.98
N GLU A 35 12.37 -50.35 19.93
CA GLU A 35 11.63 -50.98 21.01
C GLU A 35 12.61 -51.58 22.04
N GLY A 36 12.25 -51.50 23.32
CA GLY A 36 12.92 -52.17 24.42
C GLY A 36 12.12 -52.05 25.72
N ASN A 37 11.27 -53.04 25.97
CA ASN A 37 10.44 -53.25 27.17
C ASN A 37 11.23 -53.32 28.49
N ALA A 38 10.66 -52.78 29.59
CA ALA A 38 10.36 -53.52 30.82
C ALA A 38 9.70 -52.64 31.92
N GLU A 39 8.45 -52.98 32.22
CA GLU A 39 7.72 -52.98 33.50
C GLU A 39 8.07 -52.00 34.65
N GLY A 40 7.02 -51.30 35.11
CA GLY A 40 6.67 -51.32 36.54
C GLY A 40 6.67 -49.99 37.30
N THR A 41 5.47 -49.42 37.45
CA THR A 41 4.85 -48.95 38.72
C THR A 41 4.23 -47.55 38.59
N SER A 42 2.92 -47.50 38.81
CA SER A 42 2.10 -46.29 38.84
C SER A 42 2.44 -45.40 40.03
N THR A 43 2.64 -44.11 39.79
CA THR A 43 2.19 -43.07 40.72
C THR A 43 1.67 -41.88 39.91
N ASN A 44 0.36 -41.67 40.00
CA ASN A 44 -0.33 -40.47 39.56
C ASN A 44 0.28 -39.26 40.27
N THR A 45 1.00 -38.42 39.54
CA THR A 45 1.22 -37.03 39.95
C THR A 45 0.62 -36.16 38.85
N LYS A 46 -0.53 -35.55 39.16
CA LYS A 46 -1.08 -34.44 38.38
C LYS A 46 -0.02 -33.35 38.34
N GLN A 47 0.78 -33.32 37.28
CA GLN A 47 1.56 -32.15 36.96
C GLN A 47 0.57 -31.07 36.53
N ASN A 48 0.35 -30.12 37.43
CA ASN A 48 -0.12 -28.80 37.04
C ASN A 48 0.91 -28.25 36.06
N ILE A 49 0.64 -28.42 34.77
CA ILE A 49 1.33 -27.68 33.73
C ILE A 49 0.73 -26.27 33.81
N THR A 50 1.25 -25.46 34.72
CA THR A 50 1.20 -24.01 34.54
C THR A 50 1.79 -23.74 33.17
N PRO A 51 1.07 -23.10 32.22
CA PRO A 51 1.65 -22.74 30.96
C PRO A 51 2.84 -21.83 31.27
N PHE A 52 4.05 -22.31 30.98
CA PHE A 52 5.21 -21.45 30.88
C PHE A 52 4.89 -20.46 29.75
N ILE A 53 4.40 -19.28 30.12
CA ILE A 53 4.41 -18.13 29.22
C ILE A 53 5.90 -17.84 29.04
N LEU A 54 6.47 -18.30 27.92
CA LEU A 54 7.78 -17.87 27.48
C LEU A 54 7.63 -16.38 27.20
N GLU A 55 7.94 -15.54 28.19
CA GLU A 55 7.96 -14.11 27.97
C GLU A 55 9.02 -13.81 26.90
N THR A 56 8.58 -13.27 25.77
CA THR A 56 9.48 -12.85 24.69
C THR A 56 10.41 -11.77 25.22
N PRO A 57 11.74 -11.91 25.10
CA PRO A 57 12.68 -10.95 25.69
C PRO A 57 12.44 -9.52 25.18
N PRO A 58 12.83 -8.47 25.94
CA PRO A 58 12.80 -7.10 25.45
C PRO A 58 13.57 -6.92 24.15
N GLU A 59 13.08 -6.00 23.32
CA GLU A 59 13.78 -5.58 22.13
C GLU A 59 15.09 -4.86 22.47
N THR A 60 16.09 -5.06 21.62
CA THR A 60 17.42 -4.47 21.73
C THR A 60 17.69 -3.59 20.52
N VAL A 61 18.73 -2.76 20.58
CA VAL A 61 19.19 -2.01 19.41
C VAL A 61 19.47 -2.97 18.24
N ASP A 62 20.11 -4.12 18.51
CA ASP A 62 20.47 -5.08 17.47
C ASP A 62 19.26 -5.76 16.82
N SER A 63 18.21 -6.10 17.58
CA SER A 63 16.98 -6.66 17.03
C SER A 63 16.14 -5.62 16.27
N LEU A 64 16.21 -4.35 16.67
CA LEU A 64 15.50 -3.26 16.03
C LEU A 64 16.20 -2.72 14.77
N ARG A 65 17.48 -3.03 14.55
CA ARG A 65 18.21 -2.68 13.31
C ARG A 65 17.53 -3.17 12.04
N ALA A 66 16.74 -4.24 12.11
CA ALA A 66 15.99 -4.76 10.97
C ALA A 66 14.96 -3.75 10.41
N TYR A 67 14.54 -2.78 11.21
CA TYR A 67 13.55 -1.75 10.83
C TYR A 67 14.20 -0.43 10.37
N GLU A 68 15.51 -0.26 10.59
CA GLU A 68 16.20 0.99 10.32
C GLU A 68 16.28 1.28 8.82
N LYS A 69 15.91 2.50 8.44
CA LYS A 69 16.18 3.10 7.14
C LYS A 69 17.34 4.09 7.21
N ASP A 70 17.66 4.57 8.40
CA ASP A 70 18.79 5.46 8.68
C ASP A 70 19.53 5.02 9.94
N THR A 71 20.78 5.47 10.06
CA THR A 71 21.59 5.22 11.26
C THR A 71 20.95 5.83 12.50
N ASP A 72 21.02 5.10 13.60
CA ASP A 72 20.58 5.47 14.96
C ASP A 72 19.06 5.53 15.16
N GLU A 73 18.25 5.07 14.21
CA GLU A 73 16.79 4.99 14.37
C GLU A 73 16.39 4.01 15.48
N ALA A 74 17.06 2.87 15.62
CA ALA A 74 16.78 1.86 16.65
C ALA A 74 17.04 2.39 18.06
N GLN A 75 18.12 3.17 18.25
CA GLN A 75 18.40 3.80 19.54
C GLN A 75 17.32 4.84 19.87
N ARG A 76 16.97 5.72 18.92
CA ARG A 76 15.90 6.71 19.12
C ARG A 76 14.56 6.07 19.44
N PHE A 77 14.26 4.93 18.82
CA PHE A 77 13.05 4.17 19.11
C PHE A 77 13.01 3.72 20.57
N LEU A 78 14.09 3.08 21.06
CA LEU A 78 14.18 2.65 22.46
C LEU A 78 14.20 3.83 23.44
N ASP A 79 14.83 4.94 23.09
CA ASP A 79 14.81 6.15 23.93
C ASP A 79 13.38 6.68 24.13
N ARG A 80 12.49 6.47 23.15
CA ARG A 80 11.06 6.84 23.24
C ARG A 80 10.19 5.77 23.90
N MET A 81 10.42 4.49 23.58
CA MET A 81 9.56 3.38 24.03
C MET A 81 9.99 2.76 25.37
N GLY A 82 11.23 2.99 25.78
CA GLY A 82 11.86 2.37 26.95
C GLY A 82 12.60 1.08 26.61
N ASN A 83 13.63 0.78 27.39
CA ASN A 83 14.49 -0.41 27.21
C ASN A 83 13.79 -1.74 27.50
N ASP A 84 12.64 -1.72 28.17
CA ASP A 84 11.83 -2.91 28.46
C ASP A 84 10.77 -3.19 27.39
N PHE A 85 10.78 -2.42 26.28
CA PHE A 85 9.80 -2.54 25.21
C PHE A 85 9.82 -3.95 24.59
N ARG A 86 8.62 -4.46 24.30
CA ARG A 86 8.38 -5.74 23.63
C ARG A 86 7.32 -5.54 22.57
N TRP A 87 7.56 -6.06 21.37
CA TRP A 87 6.49 -6.11 20.38
C TRP A 87 5.39 -7.06 20.85
N PRO A 88 4.10 -6.69 20.67
CA PRO A 88 3.03 -7.66 20.83
C PRO A 88 3.23 -8.84 19.87
N THR A 89 3.00 -10.05 20.36
CA THR A 89 3.25 -11.31 19.63
C THR A 89 2.38 -11.39 18.37
N SER A 90 1.11 -10.97 18.46
CA SER A 90 0.19 -11.00 17.31
C SER A 90 0.33 -9.81 16.35
N MET A 91 1.20 -8.83 16.64
CA MET A 91 1.40 -7.67 15.76
C MET A 91 2.20 -8.07 14.51
N PRO A 92 1.65 -7.88 13.29
CA PRO A 92 2.32 -8.27 12.05
C PRO A 92 3.48 -7.34 11.71
N GLN A 93 4.44 -7.85 10.94
CA GLN A 93 5.70 -7.16 10.62
C GLN A 93 5.50 -5.77 10.00
N ASN A 94 4.59 -5.64 9.02
CA ASN A 94 4.31 -4.36 8.37
C ASN A 94 3.74 -3.31 9.35
N THR A 95 2.96 -3.73 10.35
CA THR A 95 2.51 -2.82 11.42
C THR A 95 3.66 -2.45 12.35
N ARG A 96 4.56 -3.38 12.68
CA ARG A 96 5.78 -3.08 13.46
C ARG A 96 6.67 -2.08 12.73
N ASP A 97 6.89 -2.28 11.43
CA ASP A 97 7.66 -1.37 10.57
C ASP A 97 7.08 0.05 10.60
N GLN A 98 5.75 0.15 10.51
CA GLN A 98 5.06 1.44 10.56
C GLN A 98 5.19 2.11 11.94
N VAL A 99 4.93 1.37 13.02
CA VAL A 99 5.06 1.89 14.39
C VAL A 99 6.49 2.34 14.66
N PHE A 100 7.48 1.54 14.25
CA PHE A 100 8.89 1.89 14.34
C PHE A 100 9.18 3.22 13.62
N TRP A 101 8.77 3.34 12.36
CA TRP A 101 8.97 4.55 11.57
C TRP A 101 8.37 5.81 12.23
N VAL A 102 7.16 5.71 12.79
CA VAL A 102 6.51 6.85 13.46
C VAL A 102 7.33 7.37 14.64
N PHE A 103 7.98 6.47 15.39
CA PHE A 103 8.78 6.86 16.55
C PHE A 103 10.22 7.22 16.23
N THR A 104 10.67 7.08 14.98
CA THR A 104 12.06 7.38 14.60
C THR A 104 12.19 8.54 13.62
N ASP A 105 11.11 8.86 12.90
CA ASP A 105 11.04 9.99 12.01
C ASP A 105 10.79 11.31 12.78
N ASN A 106 11.38 12.40 12.28
CA ASN A 106 11.37 13.71 12.91
C ASN A 106 10.22 14.60 12.43
N ASP A 107 9.55 14.24 11.34
CA ASP A 107 8.49 15.04 10.72
C ASP A 107 7.25 14.14 10.53
N VAL A 108 6.76 13.65 11.68
CA VAL A 108 5.52 12.88 11.87
C VAL A 108 4.49 13.73 12.58
N THR A 109 3.21 13.48 12.34
CA THR A 109 2.12 14.21 13.00
C THR A 109 1.81 13.61 14.38
N GLU A 110 1.21 14.39 15.27
CA GLU A 110 0.69 13.89 16.56
C GLU A 110 -0.30 12.74 16.33
N ASP A 111 -1.14 12.84 15.29
CA ASP A 111 -2.08 11.79 14.94
C ASP A 111 -1.40 10.47 14.51
N ASP A 112 -0.25 10.54 13.84
CA ASP A 112 0.51 9.35 13.47
C ASP A 112 1.07 8.66 14.72
N GLN A 113 1.56 9.44 15.70
CA GLN A 113 2.02 8.92 16.99
C GLN A 113 0.88 8.29 17.79
N GLU A 114 -0.27 8.96 17.85
CA GLU A 114 -1.48 8.44 18.50
C GLU A 114 -1.93 7.12 17.85
N TYR A 115 -1.92 7.03 16.51
CA TYR A 115 -2.19 5.78 15.79
C TYR A 115 -1.21 4.66 16.14
N ALA A 116 0.08 4.96 16.21
CA ALA A 116 1.11 3.98 16.56
C ALA A 116 0.93 3.44 18.00
N LEU A 117 0.62 4.31 18.95
CA LEU A 117 0.29 3.92 20.33
C LEU A 117 -0.98 3.06 20.38
N ASN A 118 -2.02 3.43 19.63
CA ASN A 118 -3.26 2.66 19.54
C ASN A 118 -3.04 1.28 18.92
N CYS A 119 -2.12 1.14 17.96
CA CYS A 119 -1.69 -0.16 17.43
C CYS A 119 -1.06 -1.02 18.53
N ILE A 120 -0.09 -0.48 19.28
CA ILE A 120 0.55 -1.23 20.38
C ILE A 120 -0.49 -1.67 21.42
N TYR A 121 -1.39 -0.76 21.82
CA TYR A 121 -2.46 -1.08 22.75
C TYR A 121 -3.36 -2.21 22.22
N PHE A 122 -3.86 -2.10 20.99
CA PHE A 122 -4.77 -3.09 20.41
C PHE A 122 -4.16 -4.49 20.41
N TYR A 123 -2.92 -4.65 19.95
CA TYR A 123 -2.30 -5.97 19.88
C TYR A 123 -1.91 -6.51 21.26
N ASN A 124 -1.49 -5.67 22.20
CA ASN A 124 -1.31 -6.09 23.59
C ASN A 124 -2.64 -6.58 24.21
N SER A 125 -3.73 -5.85 23.99
CA SER A 125 -5.06 -6.25 24.45
C SER A 125 -5.53 -7.55 23.81
N LEU A 126 -5.22 -7.75 22.52
CA LEU A 126 -5.50 -8.98 21.80
C LEU A 126 -4.73 -10.17 22.38
N ASP A 127 -3.43 -10.02 22.60
CA ASP A 127 -2.56 -11.08 23.16
C ASP A 127 -2.97 -11.47 24.59
N ASN A 128 -3.51 -10.52 25.35
CA ASN A 128 -4.00 -10.74 26.71
C ASN A 128 -5.45 -11.25 26.79
N GLY A 129 -6.10 -11.56 25.65
CA GLY A 129 -7.45 -12.11 25.62
C GLY A 129 -8.57 -11.10 25.89
N MET A 130 -8.31 -9.79 25.87
CA MET A 130 -9.31 -8.74 26.16
C MET A 130 -10.52 -8.80 25.22
N PHE A 131 -10.34 -9.33 24.01
CA PHE A 131 -11.38 -9.38 22.97
C PHE A 131 -12.03 -10.76 22.82
N ASP A 132 -11.85 -11.67 23.78
CA ASP A 132 -12.36 -13.05 23.67
C ASP A 132 -13.89 -13.15 23.56
N GLU A 133 -14.63 -12.20 24.13
CA GLU A 133 -16.09 -12.11 23.99
C GLU A 133 -16.54 -11.38 22.71
N HIS A 134 -15.59 -10.74 22.01
CA HIS A 134 -15.81 -9.85 20.85
C HIS A 134 -15.13 -10.36 19.58
N LYS A 135 -14.95 -11.68 19.43
CA LYS A 135 -14.16 -12.30 18.35
C LYS A 135 -14.59 -11.95 16.93
N GLN A 136 -15.86 -11.58 16.73
CA GLN A 136 -16.42 -11.22 15.43
C GLN A 136 -16.51 -9.70 15.22
N ASP A 137 -16.20 -8.91 16.24
CA ASP A 137 -16.38 -7.47 16.21
C ASP A 137 -15.16 -6.76 15.60
N TRP A 138 -15.42 -5.52 15.19
CA TRP A 138 -14.42 -4.50 14.97
C TRP A 138 -14.26 -3.66 16.23
N VAL A 139 -13.02 -3.35 16.58
CA VAL A 139 -12.69 -2.58 17.78
C VAL A 139 -12.19 -1.21 17.36
N LEU A 140 -12.79 -0.18 17.93
CA LEU A 140 -12.27 1.18 17.92
C LEU A 140 -11.39 1.40 19.15
N VAL A 141 -10.12 1.71 18.90
CA VAL A 141 -9.17 2.11 19.93
C VAL A 141 -8.77 3.56 19.72
N TYR A 142 -8.83 4.34 20.79
CA TYR A 142 -8.36 5.72 20.81
C TYR A 142 -7.85 6.10 22.19
N LYS A 143 -6.76 6.88 22.25
CA LYS A 143 -6.06 7.23 23.48
C LYS A 143 -5.76 6.00 24.33
N GLN A 144 -5.33 4.93 23.65
CA GLN A 144 -4.94 3.65 24.24
C GLN A 144 -6.05 3.06 25.11
N SER A 145 -7.30 3.18 24.64
CA SER A 145 -8.48 2.62 25.29
C SER A 145 -9.50 2.15 24.25
N VAL A 146 -10.26 1.11 24.58
CA VAL A 146 -11.39 0.66 23.74
C VAL A 146 -12.53 1.66 23.87
N VAL A 147 -12.98 2.20 22.74
CA VAL A 147 -14.10 3.15 22.66
C VAL A 147 -15.39 2.46 22.24
N GLU A 148 -15.31 1.53 21.28
CA GLU A 148 -16.47 0.91 20.67
C GLU A 148 -16.13 -0.49 20.15
N TYR A 149 -17.10 -1.41 20.28
CA TYR A 149 -17.17 -2.66 19.51
C TYR A 149 -18.30 -2.53 18.48
N GLY A 150 -18.08 -2.98 17.26
CA GLY A 150 -19.11 -2.88 16.22
C GLY A 150 -18.79 -3.62 14.94
N GLU A 151 -19.46 -3.24 13.85
CA GLU A 151 -19.29 -3.85 12.53
C GLU A 151 -18.33 -3.06 11.64
N LYS A 152 -17.98 -3.60 10.47
CA LYS A 152 -17.14 -2.90 9.49
C LYS A 152 -17.75 -1.55 9.10
N LYS A 153 -17.00 -0.47 9.31
CA LYS A 153 -17.38 0.89 8.90
C LYS A 153 -17.13 1.10 7.40
N SER A 154 -18.02 1.83 6.73
CA SER A 154 -17.84 2.29 5.35
C SER A 154 -16.71 3.32 5.22
N ASN A 155 -16.18 3.56 4.02
CA ASN A 155 -15.13 4.56 3.80
C ASN A 155 -15.54 5.95 4.31
N LYS A 156 -16.80 6.34 4.12
CA LYS A 156 -17.32 7.61 4.62
C LYS A 156 -17.28 7.67 6.15
N GLN A 157 -17.76 6.64 6.84
CA GLN A 157 -17.71 6.58 8.30
C GLN A 157 -16.28 6.59 8.83
N ARG A 158 -15.33 5.98 8.10
CA ARG A 158 -13.92 5.97 8.48
C ARG A 158 -13.23 7.32 8.26
N SER A 159 -13.60 8.03 7.19
CA SER A 159 -13.17 9.41 6.96
C SER A 159 -13.76 10.36 8.02
N ASP A 160 -15.05 10.23 8.33
CA ASP A 160 -15.69 11.00 9.41
C ASP A 160 -15.02 10.69 10.77
N LEU A 161 -14.65 9.43 11.05
CA LEU A 161 -13.89 9.01 12.22
C LEU A 161 -12.48 9.64 12.29
N ASP A 162 -11.73 9.67 11.19
CA ASP A 162 -10.38 10.28 11.15
C ASP A 162 -10.43 11.78 11.48
N ARG A 163 -11.52 12.46 11.12
CA ARG A 163 -11.75 13.88 11.47
C ARG A 163 -12.14 14.06 12.94
N GLU A 164 -12.95 13.18 13.50
CA GLU A 164 -13.46 13.29 14.87
C GLU A 164 -12.46 12.79 15.93
N MET A 165 -11.73 11.73 15.60
CA MET A 165 -10.78 11.05 16.47
C MET A 165 -9.47 10.78 15.72
N PRO A 166 -8.68 11.85 15.45
CA PRO A 166 -7.44 11.71 14.66
C PRO A 166 -6.47 10.74 15.32
N GLY A 167 -5.98 9.75 14.57
CA GLY A 167 -5.11 8.70 15.09
C GLY A 167 -5.84 7.50 15.71
N ALA A 168 -7.18 7.46 15.68
CA ALA A 168 -7.91 6.27 16.12
C ALA A 168 -7.62 5.05 15.22
N LEU A 169 -7.59 3.88 15.85
CA LEU A 169 -7.43 2.59 15.18
C LEU A 169 -8.79 1.89 15.10
N TYR A 170 -9.14 1.36 13.94
CA TYR A 170 -10.34 0.55 13.75
C TYR A 170 -10.02 -0.75 13.01
N LEU A 171 -9.94 -1.87 13.73
CA LEU A 171 -9.56 -3.18 13.18
C LEU A 171 -10.48 -4.31 13.67
N PRO A 172 -10.67 -5.37 12.86
CA PRO A 172 -11.38 -6.55 13.31
C PRO A 172 -10.55 -7.38 14.28
N VAL A 173 -11.21 -8.00 15.26
CA VAL A 173 -10.61 -8.97 16.20
C VAL A 173 -10.25 -10.26 15.47
N ASP A 174 -11.10 -10.70 14.53
CA ASP A 174 -10.85 -11.89 13.73
C ASP A 174 -9.56 -11.75 12.91
N SER A 175 -8.66 -12.73 13.08
CA SER A 175 -7.32 -12.70 12.49
C SER A 175 -7.33 -12.82 10.95
N LEU A 176 -8.28 -13.55 10.38
CA LEU A 176 -8.38 -13.74 8.93
C LEU A 176 -8.91 -12.47 8.28
N LEU A 177 -9.99 -11.91 8.81
CA LEU A 177 -10.53 -10.62 8.38
C LEU A 177 -9.50 -9.50 8.54
N ARG A 178 -8.74 -9.50 9.65
CA ARG A 178 -7.66 -8.53 9.84
C ARG A 178 -6.54 -8.72 8.81
N GLY A 179 -6.14 -9.96 8.54
CA GLY A 179 -5.15 -10.27 7.51
C GLY A 179 -5.58 -9.79 6.12
N GLU A 180 -6.83 -10.03 5.73
CA GLU A 180 -7.39 -9.56 4.46
C GLU A 180 -7.50 -8.03 4.38
N PHE A 181 -7.83 -7.39 5.51
CA PHE A 181 -7.96 -5.94 5.60
C PHE A 181 -6.62 -5.21 5.57
N LEU A 182 -5.62 -5.74 6.28
CA LEU A 182 -4.27 -5.18 6.34
C LEU A 182 -3.45 -5.49 5.08
N ASN A 183 -3.73 -6.61 4.41
CA ASN A 183 -3.05 -7.02 3.18
C ASN A 183 -4.07 -7.28 2.06
N PRO A 184 -4.78 -6.25 1.58
CA PRO A 184 -5.70 -6.42 0.48
C PRO A 184 -4.94 -6.94 -0.73
N LYS A 185 -5.58 -7.81 -1.53
CA LYS A 185 -5.02 -8.25 -2.82
C LYS A 185 -4.99 -7.07 -3.77
N ILE A 186 -3.89 -6.33 -3.76
CA ILE A 186 -3.67 -5.21 -4.67
C ILE A 186 -3.12 -5.77 -5.98
N PRO A 187 -3.75 -5.44 -7.12
CA PRO A 187 -3.18 -5.77 -8.42
C PRO A 187 -1.74 -5.23 -8.55
N ALA A 188 -0.79 -6.09 -8.88
CA ALA A 188 0.61 -5.68 -8.99
C ALA A 188 0.78 -4.55 -10.01
N ALA A 189 1.37 -3.44 -9.58
CA ALA A 189 1.83 -2.42 -10.51
C ALA A 189 3.02 -2.99 -11.27
N ARG A 190 2.86 -3.17 -12.58
CA ARG A 190 3.96 -3.52 -13.47
C ARG A 190 4.34 -2.27 -14.22
N ALA A 191 5.52 -1.73 -13.93
CA ALA A 191 6.08 -0.65 -14.73
C ALA A 191 6.12 -1.07 -16.19
N VAL A 192 5.18 -0.56 -17.00
CA VAL A 192 5.26 -0.71 -18.45
C VAL A 192 6.20 0.37 -18.92
N LEU A 193 7.46 -0.03 -19.15
CA LEU A 193 8.46 0.74 -19.88
C LEU A 193 7.99 0.90 -21.33
N SER A 194 6.98 1.73 -21.51
CA SER A 194 6.53 2.13 -22.83
C SER A 194 7.52 3.21 -23.26
N GLN A 195 8.45 2.80 -24.12
CA GLN A 195 9.51 3.67 -24.62
C GLN A 195 8.91 4.70 -25.63
N ARG A 196 9.12 6.00 -25.40
CA ARG A 196 8.99 7.12 -26.32
C ARG A 196 10.10 7.07 -27.35
N SER A 197 9.67 7.09 -28.61
CA SER A 197 10.45 7.50 -29.79
C SER A 197 11.65 6.60 -30.12
N ALA A 198 12.23 6.81 -31.30
CA ALA A 198 13.41 6.07 -31.78
C ALA A 198 14.63 6.10 -30.82
N GLY A 199 14.59 6.88 -29.73
CA GLY A 199 15.63 7.00 -28.69
C GLY A 199 15.33 6.41 -27.30
N GLY A 200 14.19 5.77 -27.05
CA GLY A 200 14.02 4.89 -25.88
C GLY A 200 13.58 5.48 -24.51
N GLY A 201 13.06 6.72 -24.43
CA GLY A 201 12.69 7.37 -23.14
C GLY A 201 11.32 6.92 -22.56
N GLU A 202 10.88 7.29 -21.35
CA GLU A 202 9.55 6.91 -20.81
C GLU A 202 8.42 7.89 -21.22
N TYR A 203 7.13 7.48 -21.13
CA TYR A 203 5.99 8.39 -21.32
C TYR A 203 5.73 9.27 -20.10
N MET A 204 6.50 10.36 -20.00
CA MET A 204 6.30 11.33 -18.93
C MET A 204 5.09 12.25 -19.19
N ILE A 205 4.44 12.67 -18.10
CA ILE A 205 3.32 13.61 -18.09
C ILE A 205 3.39 14.52 -16.85
N GLN A 206 2.73 15.67 -16.87
CA GLN A 206 2.51 16.47 -15.66
C GLN A 206 1.16 16.13 -15.04
N VAL A 207 1.06 16.21 -13.72
CA VAL A 207 -0.14 15.81 -12.99
C VAL A 207 -0.48 16.84 -11.93
N ARG A 208 -1.77 17.13 -11.79
CA ARG A 208 -2.30 17.91 -10.69
C ARG A 208 -3.25 17.06 -9.88
N VAL A 209 -3.23 17.26 -8.57
CA VAL A 209 -4.09 16.52 -7.62
C VAL A 209 -4.70 17.47 -6.61
N LYS A 210 -6.00 17.29 -6.34
CA LYS A 210 -6.73 18.03 -5.31
C LYS A 210 -7.83 17.18 -4.70
N ARG A 211 -8.40 17.65 -3.58
CA ARG A 211 -9.60 17.05 -3.01
C ARG A 211 -10.82 17.33 -3.86
N VAL A 212 -11.80 16.43 -3.79
CA VAL A 212 -13.14 16.72 -4.32
C VAL A 212 -13.76 17.87 -3.53
N GLY A 213 -14.31 18.87 -4.23
CA GLY A 213 -14.94 20.04 -3.63
C GLY A 213 -14.02 21.25 -3.46
N ASP A 214 -12.70 21.06 -3.53
CA ASP A 214 -11.74 22.16 -3.47
C ASP A 214 -11.81 23.04 -4.72
N GLU A 215 -11.57 24.34 -4.51
CA GLU A 215 -11.39 25.30 -5.59
C GLU A 215 -10.26 24.88 -6.55
N ASN A 216 -10.29 25.34 -7.79
CA ASN A 216 -9.26 25.04 -8.80
C ASN A 216 -7.91 25.75 -8.53
N THR A 217 -7.64 26.12 -7.28
CA THR A 217 -6.45 26.84 -6.79
C THR A 217 -5.73 26.05 -5.70
N ASN A 218 -6.41 25.16 -4.98
CA ASN A 218 -5.82 24.32 -3.94
C ASN A 218 -5.46 22.94 -4.50
N PHE A 219 -4.34 22.85 -5.21
CA PHE A 219 -3.87 21.61 -5.82
C PHE A 219 -2.34 21.52 -5.79
N ILE A 220 -1.81 20.31 -5.66
CA ILE A 220 -0.39 20.04 -5.88
C ILE A 220 -0.13 19.72 -7.35
N THR A 221 0.98 20.22 -7.90
CA THR A 221 1.45 19.89 -9.25
C THR A 221 2.72 19.07 -9.19
N LEU A 222 2.70 17.91 -9.82
CA LEU A 222 3.86 17.08 -10.10
C LEU A 222 4.27 17.32 -11.56
N ALA A 223 5.42 17.96 -11.75
CA ALA A 223 6.00 18.12 -13.07
C ALA A 223 6.47 16.76 -13.64
N TYR A 224 6.94 16.74 -14.88
CA TYR A 224 7.50 15.53 -15.51
C TYR A 224 8.60 14.89 -14.68
N ARG A 225 9.40 15.75 -14.05
CA ARG A 225 10.37 15.41 -13.02
C ARG A 225 10.13 16.30 -11.82
N PHE A 226 10.10 15.72 -10.64
CA PHE A 226 9.68 16.39 -9.42
C PHE A 226 10.60 15.96 -8.27
N ASN A 227 11.04 16.91 -7.44
CA ASN A 227 11.80 16.61 -6.24
C ASN A 227 10.83 16.49 -5.07
N ASP A 228 10.72 15.31 -4.49
CA ASP A 228 9.96 15.08 -3.27
C ASP A 228 10.72 15.70 -2.09
N THR A 229 10.30 16.91 -1.70
CA THR A 229 10.95 17.67 -0.62
C THR A 229 10.76 16.99 0.73
N LYS A 230 9.73 16.15 0.87
CA LYS A 230 9.46 15.38 2.08
C LYS A 230 10.31 14.12 2.14
N ASN A 231 10.76 13.59 1.01
CA ASN A 231 11.72 12.49 0.93
C ASN A 231 13.12 12.95 0.50
N ARG A 232 13.74 13.86 1.26
CA ARG A 232 15.14 14.29 1.05
C ARG A 232 15.44 14.82 -0.37
N ASN A 233 14.48 15.50 -0.98
CA ASN A 233 14.57 15.97 -2.37
C ASN A 233 14.78 14.83 -3.38
N LYS A 234 14.24 13.64 -3.10
CA LYS A 234 14.31 12.52 -4.03
C LYS A 234 13.65 12.88 -5.35
N LEU A 235 14.36 12.63 -6.44
CA LEU A 235 13.86 12.87 -7.78
C LEU A 235 12.89 11.77 -8.20
N TYR A 236 11.67 12.15 -8.55
CA TYR A 236 10.66 11.31 -9.17
C TYR A 236 10.45 11.70 -10.62
N LYS A 237 10.17 10.70 -11.47
CA LYS A 237 9.57 10.90 -12.80
C LYS A 237 8.07 10.68 -12.72
N THR A 238 7.28 11.48 -13.40
CA THR A 238 5.83 11.25 -13.47
C THR A 238 5.49 10.59 -14.80
N VAL A 239 5.13 9.30 -14.76
CA VAL A 239 4.98 8.46 -15.96
C VAL A 239 3.57 7.93 -16.13
N ILE A 240 3.11 7.83 -17.37
CA ILE A 240 1.90 7.08 -17.71
C ILE A 240 2.24 5.59 -17.69
N ASP A 241 1.50 4.81 -16.89
CA ASP A 241 1.72 3.38 -16.76
C ASP A 241 0.41 2.61 -16.91
N THR A 242 0.16 2.13 -18.14
CA THR A 242 -1.01 1.27 -18.43
C THR A 242 -0.93 -0.12 -17.76
N GLY A 243 0.22 -0.48 -17.18
CA GLY A 243 0.39 -1.68 -16.35
C GLY A 243 0.16 -1.44 -14.86
N ALA A 244 -0.02 -0.18 -14.43
CA ALA A 244 -0.46 0.18 -13.10
C ALA A 244 -1.99 0.24 -13.04
N PRO A 245 -2.66 -0.60 -12.23
CA PRO A 245 -4.12 -0.56 -12.14
C PRO A 245 -4.62 0.69 -11.41
N GLU A 246 -3.84 1.19 -10.46
CA GLU A 246 -4.12 2.36 -9.64
C GLU A 246 -3.01 3.40 -9.82
N THR A 247 -3.35 4.67 -9.64
CA THR A 247 -2.41 5.78 -9.66
C THR A 247 -1.65 5.83 -8.33
N ILE A 248 -0.32 5.89 -8.40
CA ILE A 248 0.57 5.91 -7.23
C ILE A 248 1.48 7.13 -7.30
N LEU A 249 1.43 8.00 -6.29
CA LEU A 249 2.15 9.26 -6.27
C LEU A 249 3.17 9.34 -5.10
N PRO A 250 4.11 10.30 -5.11
CA PRO A 250 5.05 10.48 -4.01
C PRO A 250 4.35 10.90 -2.70
N TYR A 251 5.01 10.65 -1.57
CA TYR A 251 4.48 10.95 -0.23
C TYR A 251 4.13 12.44 -0.05
N GLU A 252 4.83 13.34 -0.75
CA GLU A 252 4.56 14.78 -0.71
C GLU A 252 3.11 15.13 -1.06
N VAL A 253 2.42 14.34 -1.89
CA VAL A 253 0.98 14.56 -2.19
C VAL A 253 0.14 14.40 -0.93
N ARG A 254 0.39 13.37 -0.12
CA ARG A 254 -0.29 13.17 1.17
C ARG A 254 0.07 14.29 2.15
N SER A 255 1.35 14.65 2.24
CA SER A 255 1.79 15.73 3.13
C SER A 255 1.18 17.09 2.78
N TYR A 256 1.03 17.41 1.49
CA TYR A 256 0.47 18.67 1.03
C TYR A 256 -1.06 18.70 1.21
N LEU A 257 -1.75 17.62 0.87
CA LEU A 257 -3.21 17.61 0.89
C LEU A 257 -3.77 17.42 2.31
N GLY A 258 -3.06 16.74 3.23
CA GLY A 258 -3.48 16.55 4.62
C GLY A 258 -4.24 15.24 4.84
N THR A 259 -5.43 15.31 5.46
CA THR A 259 -6.31 14.16 5.86
C THR A 259 -6.82 13.27 4.71
N GLY A 260 -7.69 12.30 4.96
CA GLY A 260 -8.32 11.53 3.87
C GLY A 260 -7.42 10.43 3.27
N TRP A 261 -6.48 9.95 4.08
CA TRP A 261 -5.64 8.80 3.76
C TRP A 261 -5.82 7.72 4.81
N GLU A 262 -5.72 6.48 4.38
CA GLU A 262 -5.55 5.35 5.27
C GLU A 262 -4.28 5.54 6.09
N ARG A 263 -4.42 5.37 7.40
CA ARG A 263 -3.25 5.34 8.29
C ARG A 263 -2.49 4.04 8.14
N GLN A 264 -3.18 2.94 7.85
CA GLN A 264 -2.52 1.67 7.64
C GLN A 264 -1.79 1.65 6.30
N ALA A 265 -0.49 1.32 6.34
CA ALA A 265 0.30 1.09 5.14
C ALA A 265 0.19 -0.37 4.66
N VAL A 266 0.31 -0.57 3.35
CA VAL A 266 0.31 -1.89 2.70
C VAL A 266 1.57 -2.04 1.85
N VAL A 267 2.20 -3.21 1.87
CA VAL A 267 3.41 -3.45 1.07
C VAL A 267 3.05 -3.44 -0.41
N ALA A 268 3.82 -2.71 -1.22
CA ALA A 268 3.58 -2.60 -2.65
C ALA A 268 3.83 -3.94 -3.37
N PRO A 269 2.87 -4.42 -4.19
CA PRO A 269 3.10 -5.57 -5.04
C PRO A 269 3.77 -5.15 -6.37
N GLY A 270 4.89 -5.78 -6.71
CA GLY A 270 5.59 -5.55 -7.98
C GLY A 270 6.53 -4.34 -7.90
N TYR A 271 6.31 -3.33 -8.75
CA TYR A 271 7.15 -2.13 -8.75
C TYR A 271 7.15 -1.48 -7.36
N GLY A 272 8.35 -1.13 -6.88
CA GLY A 272 8.55 -0.48 -5.59
C GLY A 272 8.66 -1.41 -4.39
N ALA A 273 8.33 -2.70 -4.51
CA ALA A 273 8.49 -3.67 -3.42
C ALA A 273 9.94 -3.64 -2.87
N PRO A 274 10.15 -3.64 -1.54
CA PRO A 274 9.15 -3.82 -0.47
C PRO A 274 8.56 -2.52 0.10
N ALA A 275 8.62 -1.39 -0.61
CA ALA A 275 8.10 -0.11 -0.11
C ALA A 275 6.61 -0.18 0.23
N ASN A 276 6.20 0.60 1.21
CA ASN A 276 4.79 0.70 1.61
C ASN A 276 4.00 1.74 0.80
N LEU A 277 2.68 1.52 0.75
CA LEU A 277 1.69 2.38 0.12
C LEU A 277 0.61 2.78 1.12
N PHE A 278 0.12 4.02 1.02
CA PHE A 278 -1.07 4.48 1.72
C PHE A 278 -2.19 4.74 0.70
N LEU A 279 -3.37 4.17 0.95
CA LEU A 279 -4.55 4.35 0.12
C LEU A 279 -5.31 5.60 0.55
N ALA A 280 -5.93 6.30 -0.39
CA ALA A 280 -6.88 7.37 -0.07
C ALA A 280 -8.18 6.82 0.54
N THR A 281 -8.63 7.37 1.68
CA THR A 281 -9.98 7.10 2.21
C THR A 281 -11.02 8.00 1.55
N ASP A 282 -10.62 9.22 1.20
CA ASP A 282 -11.43 10.20 0.49
C ASP A 282 -11.25 10.13 -1.03
N PRO A 283 -12.26 10.54 -1.81
CA PRO A 283 -12.09 10.71 -3.24
C PRO A 283 -11.20 11.93 -3.54
N PHE A 284 -10.28 11.77 -4.49
CA PHE A 284 -9.44 12.84 -5.01
C PHE A 284 -9.70 13.08 -6.49
N GLN A 285 -9.39 14.28 -6.97
CA GLN A 285 -9.43 14.62 -8.38
C GLN A 285 -8.02 14.76 -8.95
N VAL A 286 -7.82 14.18 -10.13
CA VAL A 286 -6.58 14.20 -10.88
C VAL A 286 -6.80 14.90 -12.23
N SER A 287 -5.86 15.74 -12.63
CA SER A 287 -5.79 16.30 -13.99
C SER A 287 -4.40 16.02 -14.55
N ILE A 288 -4.35 15.57 -15.80
CA ILE A 288 -3.11 15.23 -16.49
C ILE A 288 -2.85 16.27 -17.58
N GLY A 289 -1.59 16.61 -17.83
CA GLY A 289 -1.28 17.71 -18.74
C GLY A 289 0.15 17.73 -19.25
N ASP A 290 0.39 18.73 -20.09
CA ASP A 290 1.69 19.12 -20.59
C ASP A 290 1.95 20.59 -20.25
N ASP A 291 3.00 21.17 -20.83
CA ASP A 291 3.40 22.56 -20.56
C ASP A 291 2.36 23.60 -20.98
N ASN A 292 1.42 23.22 -21.85
CA ASN A 292 0.47 24.13 -22.49
C ASN A 292 -0.99 23.82 -22.14
N ASN A 293 -1.32 22.57 -21.82
CA ASN A 293 -2.69 22.11 -21.72
C ASN A 293 -2.90 21.16 -20.54
N TRP A 294 -4.08 21.27 -19.92
CA TRP A 294 -4.54 20.39 -18.84
C TRP A 294 -5.83 19.70 -19.23
N SER A 295 -5.96 18.45 -18.84
CA SER A 295 -7.21 17.71 -18.99
C SER A 295 -8.27 18.25 -18.04
N ARG A 296 -9.54 17.88 -18.30
CA ARG A 296 -10.56 17.95 -17.26
C ARG A 296 -10.10 17.18 -16.01
N TRP A 297 -10.60 17.60 -14.86
CA TRP A 297 -10.47 16.83 -13.63
C TRP A 297 -11.25 15.52 -13.72
N VAL A 298 -10.64 14.43 -13.27
CA VAL A 298 -11.25 13.10 -13.15
C VAL A 298 -11.15 12.65 -11.70
N GLN A 299 -12.20 12.05 -11.16
CA GLN A 299 -12.20 11.60 -9.78
C GLN A 299 -11.68 10.16 -9.70
N THR A 300 -10.81 9.86 -8.72
CA THR A 300 -10.41 8.51 -8.36
C THR A 300 -10.68 8.27 -6.87
N ASN A 301 -11.06 7.04 -6.53
CA ASN A 301 -11.27 6.58 -5.16
C ASN A 301 -10.20 5.55 -4.74
N THR A 302 -9.18 5.36 -5.58
CA THR A 302 -8.14 4.32 -5.42
C THR A 302 -6.74 4.92 -5.48
N LEU A 303 -6.63 6.24 -5.30
CA LEU A 303 -5.35 6.93 -5.29
C LEU A 303 -4.47 6.37 -4.17
N ARG A 304 -3.20 6.09 -4.49
CA ARG A 304 -2.19 5.71 -3.50
C ARG A 304 -1.05 6.70 -3.48
N VAL A 305 -0.37 6.74 -2.34
CA VAL A 305 0.95 7.37 -2.22
C VAL A 305 1.96 6.38 -1.69
N TRP A 306 3.20 6.53 -2.13
CA TRP A 306 4.35 5.87 -1.53
C TRP A 306 4.53 6.33 -0.08
N GLU A 307 5.09 5.45 0.75
CA GLU A 307 5.63 5.88 2.03
C GLU A 307 6.74 6.92 1.84
N ARG A 308 6.97 7.71 2.88
CA ARG A 308 7.95 8.79 2.84
C ARG A 308 9.32 8.31 2.39
N LYS A 309 9.85 7.27 3.03
CA LYS A 309 11.18 6.69 2.74
C LYS A 309 11.05 5.41 1.92
N ALA A 310 10.55 5.50 0.69
CA ALA A 310 10.24 4.34 -0.16
C ALA A 310 11.47 3.59 -0.75
N GLY A 311 12.71 3.97 -0.41
CA GLY A 311 13.94 3.33 -0.91
C GLY A 311 14.21 3.59 -2.40
N ASP A 312 15.45 3.41 -2.87
CA ASP A 312 15.88 3.82 -4.21
C ASP A 312 15.19 3.08 -5.36
N GLN A 313 14.56 1.93 -5.09
CA GLN A 313 13.78 1.18 -6.08
C GLN A 313 12.51 1.91 -6.56
N VAL A 314 12.06 2.94 -5.83
CA VAL A 314 10.91 3.78 -6.20
C VAL A 314 11.40 5.12 -6.76
N ASP A 315 11.41 5.29 -8.07
CA ASP A 315 11.87 6.50 -8.77
C ASP A 315 10.76 7.22 -9.56
N SER A 316 9.52 6.73 -9.49
CA SER A 316 8.44 7.16 -10.38
C SER A 316 7.08 7.29 -9.68
N SER A 317 6.37 8.35 -10.06
CA SER A 317 4.92 8.46 -9.92
C SER A 317 4.27 7.72 -11.07
N LEU A 318 3.31 6.83 -10.79
CA LEU A 318 2.65 6.02 -11.79
C LEU A 318 1.22 6.51 -12.01
N ILE A 319 0.90 6.93 -13.23
CA ILE A 319 -0.48 7.28 -13.61
C ILE A 319 -1.15 6.05 -14.20
N GLY A 320 -2.01 5.45 -13.39
CA GLY A 320 -2.61 4.14 -13.63
C GLY A 320 -3.97 4.20 -14.31
N ASN A 321 -4.54 3.02 -14.55
CA ASN A 321 -5.77 2.85 -15.31
C ASN A 321 -7.01 3.45 -14.63
N ASP A 322 -7.02 3.56 -13.29
CA ASP A 322 -8.06 4.27 -12.55
C ASP A 322 -8.28 5.72 -13.02
N VAL A 323 -7.21 6.38 -13.48
CA VAL A 323 -7.24 7.70 -14.10
C VAL A 323 -7.31 7.59 -15.63
N LEU A 324 -6.47 6.76 -16.26
CA LEU A 324 -6.35 6.71 -17.71
C LEU A 324 -7.64 6.27 -18.42
N ASP A 325 -8.37 5.31 -17.86
CA ASP A 325 -9.60 4.78 -18.48
C ASP A 325 -10.75 5.81 -18.49
N GLN A 326 -10.58 6.94 -17.81
CA GLN A 326 -11.52 8.06 -17.85
C GLN A 326 -11.25 9.01 -19.03
N PHE A 327 -10.18 8.79 -19.78
CA PHE A 327 -9.85 9.55 -20.98
C PHE A 327 -9.97 8.68 -22.23
N THR A 328 -10.23 9.33 -23.36
CA THR A 328 -10.11 8.67 -24.67
C THR A 328 -8.73 8.97 -25.21
N TYR A 329 -7.93 7.94 -25.48
CA TYR A 329 -6.59 8.10 -26.01
C TYR A 329 -6.27 7.00 -27.02
N VAL A 330 -5.33 7.29 -27.90
CA VAL A 330 -4.79 6.32 -28.86
C VAL A 330 -3.29 6.20 -28.71
N HIS A 331 -2.77 4.99 -28.86
CA HIS A 331 -1.33 4.78 -28.94
C HIS A 331 -0.88 4.93 -30.39
N ARG A 332 -0.04 5.92 -30.68
CA ARG A 332 0.52 6.12 -32.03
C ARG A 332 1.67 5.15 -32.25
N SER A 333 1.66 4.40 -33.36
CA SER A 333 2.78 3.51 -33.71
C SER A 333 4.08 4.31 -33.84
N GLY A 334 5.15 3.90 -33.15
CA GLY A 334 6.43 4.64 -33.10
C GLY A 334 6.39 5.97 -32.33
N GLY A 335 5.25 6.29 -31.72
CA GLY A 335 5.02 7.50 -30.94
C GLY A 335 4.22 7.20 -29.67
N GLY A 336 3.73 8.25 -29.03
CA GLY A 336 3.09 8.13 -27.73
C GLY A 336 1.60 7.97 -27.65
N LEU A 337 1.13 7.96 -26.40
CA LEU A 337 -0.27 8.16 -26.06
C LEU A 337 -0.68 9.57 -26.48
N PHE A 338 -1.70 9.63 -27.32
CA PHE A 338 -2.32 10.85 -27.77
C PHE A 338 -3.72 10.93 -27.20
N PHE A 339 -3.94 11.88 -26.28
CA PHE A 339 -5.23 12.11 -25.65
C PHE A 339 -6.15 12.89 -26.59
N LEU A 340 -7.33 12.32 -26.84
CA LEU A 340 -8.34 12.90 -27.70
C LEU A 340 -9.15 13.94 -26.91
N ASN A 341 -9.63 14.94 -27.62
CA ASN A 341 -10.48 16.00 -27.09
C ASN A 341 -11.60 16.29 -28.10
N GLN A 342 -12.54 17.20 -27.78
CA GLN A 342 -13.70 17.49 -28.63
C GLN A 342 -13.34 17.81 -30.08
N ARG A 343 -12.20 18.45 -30.34
CA ARG A 343 -11.76 18.78 -31.71
C ARG A 343 -11.42 17.53 -32.53
N HIS A 344 -11.11 16.43 -31.87
CA HIS A 344 -10.78 15.16 -32.49
C HIS A 344 -11.99 14.23 -32.67
N GLU A 345 -13.12 14.50 -32.02
CA GLU A 345 -14.32 13.64 -32.07
C GLU A 345 -14.92 13.58 -33.48
N GLY A 346 -15.07 14.73 -34.16
CA GLY A 346 -15.58 14.79 -35.53
C GLY A 346 -14.72 14.00 -36.52
N PRO A 347 -13.40 14.28 -36.60
CA PRO A 347 -12.48 13.52 -37.46
C PRO A 347 -12.43 12.02 -37.13
N LEU A 348 -12.48 11.63 -35.86
CA LEU A 348 -12.47 10.23 -35.46
C LEU A 348 -13.78 9.52 -35.82
N SER A 349 -14.94 10.16 -35.62
CA SER A 349 -16.23 9.60 -36.04
C SER A 349 -16.25 9.37 -37.54
N ALA A 350 -15.86 10.38 -38.33
CA ALA A 350 -15.79 10.25 -39.78
C ALA A 350 -14.84 9.13 -40.22
N TYR A 351 -13.70 8.96 -39.55
CA TYR A 351 -12.78 7.85 -39.83
C TYR A 351 -13.41 6.48 -39.54
N LEU A 352 -14.11 6.33 -38.40
CA LEU A 352 -14.77 5.07 -38.03
C LEU A 352 -15.97 4.75 -38.93
N ASP A 353 -16.73 5.76 -39.34
CA ASP A 353 -17.85 5.63 -40.27
C ASP A 353 -17.35 5.16 -41.65
N ASN A 354 -16.17 5.60 -42.08
CA ASN A 354 -15.51 5.12 -43.30
C ASN A 354 -14.85 3.73 -43.17
N LEU A 355 -14.74 3.19 -41.95
CA LEU A 355 -14.24 1.83 -41.68
C LEU A 355 -15.36 0.80 -41.52
N SER A 356 -16.60 1.25 -41.33
CA SER A 356 -17.77 0.36 -41.34
C SER A 356 -18.19 0.16 -42.81
N PRO A 357 -18.25 -1.08 -43.30
CA PRO A 357 -18.56 -1.36 -44.72
C PRO A 357 -19.95 -0.90 -45.14
#